data_AF-N1WHV0-F1
#
_entry.id   AF-N1WHV0-F1
#
_cell.length_a   1.000
_cell.length_b   1.000
_cell.length_c   1.000
_cell.angle_alpha   90.00
_cell.angle_beta   90.00
_cell.angle_gamma   90.00
#
_symmetry.space_group_name_H-M   'P 1'
#
loop_
_entity.id
_entity.type
_entity.pdbx_description
1 polymer ?
#
loop_
_entity_poly.entity_id
_entity_poly.type
_entity_poly.pdbx_seq_one_letter_code
_entity_poly.pdbx_strand_id
1 'polypeptide(L)'
;MKLSFVKYLILVLLLTSCEEDKKTIKNYGYLKSEPQNLNVALKLSEFKNFGLFIDRISEITCNDSIPKVVIEDKNLIKNIYPVYDCNPAPFNPKSKHYVTFRNGNAHRFRSEKEINIDSLDYILKNDFAYYHTSNKSENPDVYYTIIESERSEKTNGIENLLFNITNEFDELNSKLNLNISFWNIPPLPPPPPPQEKSEQKIPQGIFIYELYFAEFSGRITNSECKVIIDENKITVEQTENTNLTGGKEIFKGLILMHKSGKWILADDENDVNADEIGGCTDIPIIEFDKKLIEWC
;
A
#
# COMPACT_ATOMS: atom_id res chain seq x y z
N MET A 1 -24.18 -46.88 -53.25
CA MET A 1 -23.37 -45.76 -52.72
C MET A 1 -21.93 -46.23 -52.60
N LYS A 2 -20.98 -45.66 -53.35
CA LYS A 2 -19.61 -46.18 -53.47
C LYS A 2 -18.86 -46.00 -52.14
N LEU A 3 -18.39 -47.11 -51.57
CA LEU A 3 -17.58 -47.18 -50.35
C LEU A 3 -16.31 -46.29 -50.40
N SER A 4 -15.89 -45.87 -51.59
CA SER A 4 -14.78 -44.93 -51.80
C SER A 4 -15.07 -43.53 -51.27
N PHE A 5 -16.32 -43.06 -51.34
CA PHE A 5 -16.68 -41.69 -50.93
C PHE A 5 -16.59 -41.50 -49.42
N VAL A 6 -16.95 -42.53 -48.64
CA VAL A 6 -16.89 -42.52 -47.18
C VAL A 6 -15.43 -42.47 -46.68
N LYS A 7 -14.50 -43.13 -47.39
CA LYS A 7 -13.06 -43.08 -47.05
C LYS A 7 -12.46 -41.69 -47.23
N TYR A 8 -12.83 -40.98 -48.29
CA TYR A 8 -12.37 -39.60 -48.51
C TYR A 8 -13.01 -38.60 -47.53
N LEU A 9 -14.28 -38.81 -47.18
CA LEU A 9 -14.96 -37.96 -46.18
C LEU A 9 -14.32 -38.09 -44.78
N ILE A 10 -13.96 -39.31 -44.37
CA ILE A 10 -13.25 -39.57 -43.10
C ILE A 10 -11.84 -38.96 -43.13
N LEU A 11 -11.14 -39.01 -44.28
CA LEU A 11 -9.81 -38.40 -44.43
C LEU A 11 -9.87 -36.86 -44.37
N VAL A 12 -10.93 -36.24 -44.92
CA VAL A 12 -11.14 -34.79 -44.87
C VAL A 12 -11.57 -34.33 -43.46
N LEU A 13 -12.38 -35.10 -42.74
CA LEU A 13 -12.78 -34.82 -41.34
C LEU A 13 -11.63 -34.99 -40.34
N LEU A 14 -10.61 -35.81 -40.64
CA LEU A 14 -9.41 -35.96 -39.81
C LEU A 14 -8.37 -34.85 -40.06
N LEU A 15 -8.41 -34.17 -41.21
CA LEU A 15 -7.53 -33.03 -41.51
C LEU A 15 -8.04 -31.69 -40.95
N THR A 16 -9.28 -31.63 -40.46
CA THR A 16 -9.82 -30.50 -39.71
C THR A 16 -9.64 -30.65 -38.19
N SER A 17 -8.86 -31.63 -37.75
CA SER A 17 -8.59 -31.87 -36.34
C SER A 17 -7.35 -31.09 -35.88
N CYS A 18 -7.58 -30.14 -34.96
CA CYS A 18 -6.60 -29.44 -34.13
C CYS A 18 -5.72 -28.39 -34.82
N GLU A 19 -6.28 -27.21 -35.10
CA GLU A 19 -5.57 -26.00 -34.68
C GLU A 19 -5.62 -25.99 -33.15
N GLU A 20 -4.50 -26.28 -32.48
CA GLU A 20 -4.37 -25.91 -31.08
C GLU A 20 -4.54 -24.39 -31.02
N ASP A 21 -5.60 -23.90 -30.37
CA ASP A 21 -5.77 -22.49 -30.06
C ASP A 21 -4.57 -22.05 -29.23
N LYS A 22 -3.53 -21.55 -29.91
CA LYS A 22 -2.26 -21.19 -29.29
C LYS A 22 -2.49 -19.95 -28.43
N LYS A 23 -2.77 -20.15 -27.15
CA LYS A 23 -2.96 -19.06 -26.20
C LYS A 23 -1.71 -18.18 -26.17
N THR A 24 -1.90 -16.87 -26.32
CA THR A 24 -0.84 -15.88 -26.17
C THR A 24 -0.46 -15.78 -24.70
N ILE A 25 0.84 -15.76 -24.39
CA ILE A 25 1.32 -15.63 -23.01
C ILE A 25 1.94 -14.24 -22.84
N LYS A 26 1.46 -13.50 -21.84
CA LYS A 26 2.05 -12.23 -21.40
C LYS A 26 2.55 -12.36 -19.96
N ASN A 27 3.69 -11.74 -19.67
CA ASN A 27 4.34 -11.77 -18.36
C ASN A 27 4.48 -10.35 -17.82
N TYR A 28 4.16 -10.14 -16.55
CA TYR A 28 4.23 -8.85 -15.86
C TYR A 28 4.99 -9.01 -14.54
N GLY A 29 5.65 -7.94 -14.10
CA GLY A 29 6.54 -7.96 -12.94
C GLY A 29 7.99 -8.33 -13.29
N TYR A 30 8.83 -8.42 -12.27
CA TYR A 30 10.25 -8.73 -12.47
C TYR A 30 10.43 -10.24 -12.65
N LEU A 31 10.66 -10.67 -13.90
CA LEU A 31 11.16 -11.99 -14.18
C LEU A 31 12.61 -12.06 -13.68
N LYS A 32 12.83 -12.66 -12.50
CA LYS A 32 14.18 -13.04 -12.10
C LYS A 32 14.76 -13.92 -13.22
N SER A 33 16.04 -13.76 -13.55
CA SER A 33 16.77 -14.62 -14.50
C SER A 33 16.96 -16.07 -14.01
N GLU A 34 16.17 -16.47 -13.02
CA GLU A 34 16.18 -17.76 -12.36
C GLU A 34 15.53 -18.82 -13.26
N PRO A 35 15.92 -20.10 -13.10
CA PRO A 35 15.42 -21.17 -13.95
C PRO A 35 13.90 -21.35 -13.79
N GLN A 36 13.21 -21.61 -14.91
CA GLN A 36 11.74 -21.68 -14.97
C GLN A 36 11.12 -22.75 -14.05
N ASN A 37 11.93 -23.69 -13.55
CA ASN A 37 11.53 -24.78 -12.64
C ASN A 37 11.15 -24.31 -11.23
N LEU A 38 11.45 -23.06 -10.84
CA LEU A 38 11.08 -22.50 -9.54
C LEU A 38 9.69 -21.84 -9.52
N ASN A 39 8.99 -21.79 -10.66
CA ASN A 39 7.69 -21.13 -10.75
C ASN A 39 6.56 -21.96 -10.14
N VAL A 40 5.84 -21.38 -9.19
CA VAL A 40 4.63 -21.96 -8.60
C VAL A 40 3.42 -21.17 -9.06
N ALA A 41 2.54 -21.81 -9.84
CA ALA A 41 1.32 -21.18 -10.35
C ALA A 41 0.27 -21.02 -9.23
N LEU A 42 -0.37 -19.86 -9.19
CA LEU A 42 -1.42 -19.50 -8.24
C LEU A 42 -2.64 -19.00 -9.01
N LYS A 43 -3.80 -19.63 -8.81
CA LYS A 43 -5.08 -19.12 -9.33
C LYS A 43 -5.85 -18.46 -8.19
N LEU A 44 -6.28 -17.21 -8.35
CA LEU A 44 -6.98 -16.47 -7.29
C LEU A 44 -8.25 -17.18 -6.79
N SER A 45 -8.90 -17.93 -7.69
CA SER A 45 -10.09 -18.75 -7.40
C SER A 45 -9.84 -19.96 -6.48
N GLU A 46 -8.58 -20.37 -6.28
CA GLU A 46 -8.22 -21.45 -5.35
C GLU A 46 -8.19 -20.98 -3.89
N PHE A 47 -8.20 -19.67 -3.65
CA PHE A 47 -8.09 -19.08 -2.32
C PHE A 47 -9.44 -18.63 -1.79
N LYS A 48 -9.78 -19.06 -0.57
CA LYS A 48 -11.03 -18.67 0.10
C LYS A 48 -11.08 -17.16 0.42
N ASN A 49 -9.93 -16.57 0.75
CA ASN A 49 -9.80 -15.16 1.08
C ASN A 49 -8.40 -14.64 0.75
N PHE A 50 -8.26 -13.31 0.78
CA PHE A 50 -7.05 -12.59 0.47
C PHE A 50 -5.88 -12.94 1.40
N GLY A 51 -6.15 -13.14 2.69
CA GLY A 51 -5.13 -13.52 3.67
C GLY A 51 -4.42 -14.83 3.31
N LEU A 52 -5.17 -15.87 2.94
CA LEU A 52 -4.60 -17.16 2.53
C LEU A 52 -3.78 -17.04 1.23
N PHE A 53 -4.20 -16.16 0.32
CA PHE A 53 -3.46 -15.88 -0.90
C PHE A 53 -2.11 -15.20 -0.61
N ILE A 54 -2.08 -14.17 0.25
CA ILE A 54 -0.85 -13.53 0.69
C ILE A 54 0.08 -14.51 1.41
N ASP A 55 -0.47 -15.32 2.33
CA ASP A 55 0.31 -16.29 3.08
C ASP A 55 0.98 -17.30 2.12
N ARG A 56 0.28 -17.70 1.06
CA ARG A 56 0.85 -18.59 0.04
C ARG A 56 1.94 -17.92 -0.80
N ILE A 57 1.78 -16.65 -1.18
CA ILE A 57 2.84 -15.87 -1.85
C ILE A 57 4.09 -15.79 -0.96
N SER A 58 3.89 -15.54 0.33
CA SER A 58 4.97 -15.47 1.33
C SER A 58 5.70 -16.80 1.43
N GLU A 59 4.94 -17.88 1.63
CA GLU A 59 5.49 -19.24 1.73
C GLU A 59 6.34 -19.62 0.51
N ILE A 60 5.89 -19.26 -0.70
CA ILE A 60 6.63 -19.58 -1.93
C ILE A 60 7.90 -18.74 -2.03
N THR A 61 7.76 -17.41 -1.89
CA THR A 61 8.89 -16.48 -2.01
C THR A 61 10.00 -16.79 -1.00
N CYS A 62 9.62 -17.14 0.23
CA CYS A 62 10.56 -17.34 1.33
C CYS A 62 11.13 -18.75 1.43
N ASN A 63 10.72 -19.64 0.52
CA ASN A 63 11.33 -20.95 0.30
C ASN A 63 12.01 -21.00 -1.09
N ASP A 64 12.64 -19.90 -1.49
CA ASP A 64 13.43 -19.76 -2.74
C ASP A 64 12.69 -20.18 -4.02
N SER A 65 11.36 -20.02 -4.04
CA SER A 65 10.52 -20.28 -5.21
C SER A 65 9.86 -18.99 -5.69
N ILE A 66 9.37 -19.00 -6.93
CA ILE A 66 8.82 -17.81 -7.58
C ILE A 66 7.29 -17.95 -7.68
N PRO A 67 6.51 -17.15 -6.94
CA PRO A 67 5.06 -17.16 -7.10
C PRO A 67 4.67 -16.55 -8.45
N LYS A 68 3.72 -17.19 -9.12
CA LYS A 68 3.19 -16.77 -10.42
C LYS A 68 1.67 -16.77 -10.38
N VAL A 69 1.07 -15.60 -10.27
CA VAL A 69 -0.38 -15.45 -10.34
C VAL A 69 -0.81 -15.59 -11.80
N VAL A 70 -1.70 -16.53 -12.08
CA VAL A 70 -2.13 -16.86 -13.44
C VAL A 70 -3.57 -16.41 -13.65
N ILE A 71 -3.78 -15.57 -14.65
CA ILE A 71 -5.10 -15.15 -15.12
C ILE A 71 -5.28 -15.72 -16.53
N GLU A 72 -6.31 -16.54 -16.73
CA GLU A 72 -6.58 -17.19 -18.00
C GLU A 72 -7.87 -16.66 -18.62
N ASP A 73 -7.77 -16.19 -19.87
CA ASP A 73 -8.90 -15.94 -20.75
C ASP A 73 -8.85 -16.93 -21.94
N LYS A 74 -9.84 -16.90 -22.84
CA LYS A 74 -9.99 -17.83 -23.97
C LYS A 74 -8.68 -18.04 -24.73
N ASN A 75 -8.05 -16.94 -25.18
CA ASN A 75 -6.87 -16.98 -26.04
C ASN A 75 -5.63 -16.30 -25.42
N LEU A 76 -5.69 -15.96 -24.13
CA LEU A 76 -4.67 -15.16 -23.44
C LEU A 76 -4.40 -15.73 -22.04
N ILE A 77 -3.13 -15.89 -21.70
CA ILE A 77 -2.66 -16.19 -20.35
C ILE A 77 -1.80 -15.01 -19.90
N LYS A 78 -2.16 -14.41 -18.77
CA LYS A 78 -1.36 -13.38 -18.11
C LYS A 78 -0.73 -13.98 -16.86
N ASN A 79 0.60 -13.99 -16.83
CA ASN A 79 1.38 -14.35 -15.67
C ASN A 79 1.85 -13.08 -14.98
N ILE A 80 1.50 -12.93 -13.71
CA ILE A 80 1.95 -11.83 -12.86
C ILE A 80 2.91 -12.41 -11.83
N TYR A 81 4.14 -11.89 -11.80
CA TYR A 81 5.16 -12.23 -10.81
C TYR A 81 5.15 -11.16 -9.72
N PRO A 82 4.52 -11.43 -8.56
CA PRO A 82 4.36 -10.43 -7.52
C PRO A 82 5.70 -9.99 -6.97
N VAL A 83 5.82 -8.69 -6.67
CA VAL A 83 6.92 -8.17 -5.87
C VAL A 83 6.60 -8.48 -4.41
N TYR A 84 7.43 -9.31 -3.79
CA TYR A 84 7.30 -9.69 -2.40
C TYR A 84 8.69 -9.77 -1.76
N ASP A 85 8.82 -9.26 -0.55
CA ASP A 85 10.03 -9.37 0.28
C ASP A 85 9.70 -10.18 1.52
N CYS A 86 10.55 -11.16 1.83
CA CYS A 86 10.42 -12.03 3.00
C CYS A 86 10.66 -11.30 4.30
N ASN A 87 11.46 -10.24 4.25
CA ASN A 87 11.51 -9.27 5.31
C ASN A 87 10.57 -8.14 4.91
N PRO A 88 9.66 -7.68 5.79
CA PRO A 88 8.76 -6.59 5.43
C PRO A 88 9.60 -5.40 4.95
N ALA A 89 9.39 -4.98 3.70
CA ALA A 89 10.13 -3.89 3.12
C ALA A 89 9.96 -2.63 4.01
N PRO A 90 11.04 -1.89 4.30
CA PRO A 90 10.97 -0.64 5.06
C PRO A 90 10.29 0.48 4.27
N PHE A 91 9.61 0.19 3.17
CA PHE A 91 9.10 1.18 2.23
C PHE A 91 7.59 1.13 2.18
N ASN A 92 6.94 2.12 2.80
CA ASN A 92 5.55 2.46 2.53
C ASN A 92 5.60 3.67 1.56
N PRO A 93 5.37 3.51 0.25
CA PRO A 93 5.29 4.68 -0.62
C PRO A 93 4.23 5.63 -0.08
N LYS A 94 4.45 6.96 -0.18
CA LYS A 94 3.36 7.94 0.00
C LYS A 94 2.14 7.43 -0.79
N SER A 95 0.92 7.66 -0.29
CA SER A 95 -0.43 7.23 -0.77
C SER A 95 -0.70 6.92 -2.26
N LYS A 96 0.22 7.25 -3.17
CA LYS A 96 0.36 6.78 -4.55
C LYS A 96 0.62 5.27 -4.60
N HIS A 97 0.39 4.66 -5.76
CA HIS A 97 0.54 3.22 -6.04
C HIS A 97 -0.50 2.29 -5.39
N TYR A 98 -1.20 2.72 -4.35
CA TYR A 98 -2.14 1.86 -3.63
C TYR A 98 -3.53 1.75 -4.27
N VAL A 99 -4.03 0.52 -4.28
CA VAL A 99 -5.42 0.16 -4.54
C VAL A 99 -5.93 -0.60 -3.33
N THR A 100 -6.93 -0.05 -2.65
CA THR A 100 -7.58 -0.69 -1.51
C THR A 100 -8.76 -1.52 -2.03
N PHE A 101 -8.72 -2.83 -1.86
CA PHE A 101 -9.77 -3.75 -2.30
C PHE A 101 -10.70 -4.11 -1.14
N ARG A 102 -12.00 -3.84 -1.28
CA ARG A 102 -13.03 -4.07 -0.25
C ARG A 102 -14.35 -4.43 -0.89
N ASN A 103 -15.07 -5.38 -0.31
CA ASN A 103 -16.39 -5.80 -0.79
C ASN A 103 -16.44 -6.15 -2.29
N GLY A 104 -15.37 -6.73 -2.82
CA GLY A 104 -15.27 -7.08 -4.25
C GLY A 104 -14.88 -5.95 -5.20
N ASN A 105 -14.71 -4.72 -4.72
CA ASN A 105 -14.42 -3.54 -5.55
C ASN A 105 -13.05 -2.92 -5.20
N ALA A 106 -12.47 -2.23 -6.18
CA ALA A 106 -11.18 -1.56 -6.07
C ALA A 106 -11.38 -0.06 -5.78
N HIS A 107 -10.73 0.46 -4.75
CA HIS A 107 -10.83 1.86 -4.33
C HIS A 107 -9.45 2.52 -4.31
N ARG A 108 -9.42 3.85 -4.43
CA ARG A 108 -8.20 4.63 -4.17
C ARG A 108 -7.80 4.51 -2.70
N PHE A 109 -6.49 4.59 -2.43
CA PHE A 109 -5.93 4.45 -1.08
C PHE A 109 -6.72 5.20 -0.01
N ARG A 110 -7.19 4.46 1.01
CA ARG A 110 -7.95 5.00 2.16
C ARG A 110 -9.14 5.87 1.77
N SER A 111 -9.68 5.70 0.57
CA SER A 111 -10.84 6.42 0.06
C SER A 111 -12.00 5.47 -0.17
N GLU A 112 -13.23 5.95 0.03
CA GLU A 112 -14.44 5.26 -0.42
C GLU A 112 -14.61 5.36 -1.96
N LYS A 113 -13.80 6.20 -2.63
CA LYS A 113 -13.90 6.39 -4.08
C LYS A 113 -13.40 5.15 -4.83
N GLU A 114 -14.34 4.43 -5.42
CA GLU A 114 -14.09 3.31 -6.32
C GLU A 114 -13.28 3.78 -7.56
N ILE A 115 -12.39 2.91 -8.02
CA ILE A 115 -11.63 3.08 -9.25
C ILE A 115 -12.54 2.68 -10.41
N ASN A 116 -12.96 3.67 -11.19
CA ASN A 116 -13.63 3.41 -12.46
C ASN A 116 -12.59 2.88 -13.47
N ILE A 117 -12.97 1.83 -14.22
CA ILE A 117 -12.18 1.29 -15.34
C ILE A 117 -11.78 2.37 -16.34
N ASP A 118 -12.67 3.33 -16.63
CA ASP A 118 -12.41 4.44 -17.56
C ASP A 118 -11.31 5.39 -17.05
N SER A 119 -10.98 5.31 -15.76
CA SER A 119 -9.92 6.13 -15.14
C SER A 119 -8.59 5.40 -15.02
N LEU A 120 -8.50 4.14 -15.45
CA LEU A 120 -7.27 3.34 -15.30
C LEU A 120 -6.10 3.92 -16.10
N ASP A 121 -6.30 4.44 -17.31
CA ASP A 121 -5.24 5.12 -18.08
C ASP A 121 -4.58 6.24 -17.24
N TYR A 122 -5.42 7.10 -16.67
CA TYR A 122 -4.97 8.21 -15.85
C TYR A 122 -4.27 7.71 -14.58
N ILE A 123 -4.84 6.73 -13.89
CA ILE A 123 -4.26 6.15 -12.67
C ILE A 123 -2.91 5.51 -12.98
N LEU A 124 -2.80 4.78 -14.08
CA LEU A 124 -1.57 4.12 -14.47
C LEU A 124 -0.46 5.14 -14.76
N LYS A 125 -0.77 6.20 -15.52
CA LYS A 125 0.18 7.26 -15.89
C LYS A 125 0.57 8.18 -14.73
N ASN A 126 -0.30 8.40 -13.75
CA ASN A 126 -0.08 9.43 -12.72
C ASN A 126 0.13 8.85 -11.32
N ASP A 127 -0.62 7.80 -10.97
CA ASP A 127 -0.64 7.24 -9.62
C ASP A 127 0.25 6.01 -9.52
N PHE A 128 0.41 5.22 -10.60
CA PHE A 128 1.26 4.02 -10.61
C PHE A 128 2.64 4.27 -11.20
N ALA A 129 2.83 5.34 -11.96
CA ALA A 129 4.13 5.74 -12.48
C ALA A 129 5.09 6.14 -11.34
N TYR A 130 6.20 5.41 -11.20
CA TYR A 130 7.21 5.65 -10.17
C TYR A 130 8.44 6.35 -10.75
N TYR A 131 8.95 7.36 -10.04
CA TYR A 131 10.11 8.17 -10.40
C TYR A 131 11.08 8.20 -9.22
N HIS A 132 12.29 7.67 -9.37
CA HIS A 132 13.32 7.63 -8.33
C HIS A 132 13.87 9.02 -8.00
N THR A 133 13.81 9.98 -8.94
CA THR A 133 14.30 11.34 -8.75
C THR A 133 13.17 12.35 -8.61
N SER A 134 13.35 13.37 -7.76
CA SER A 134 12.42 14.50 -7.61
C SER A 134 12.24 15.31 -8.90
N ASN A 135 13.19 15.22 -9.83
CA ASN A 135 12.97 15.59 -11.22
C ASN A 135 12.09 14.53 -11.87
N LYS A 136 10.82 14.89 -12.10
CA LYS A 136 9.95 14.19 -13.04
C LYS A 136 10.57 14.30 -14.43
N SER A 137 11.48 13.39 -14.76
CA SER A 137 11.74 13.02 -16.14
C SER A 137 10.38 12.76 -16.79
N GLU A 138 10.21 13.10 -18.07
CA GLU A 138 8.95 12.81 -18.79
C GLU A 138 8.58 11.32 -18.74
N ASN A 139 9.56 10.44 -18.51
CA ASN A 139 9.38 9.00 -18.44
C ASN A 139 9.53 8.46 -17.01
N PRO A 140 8.61 7.59 -16.53
CA PRO A 140 8.78 6.87 -15.27
C PRO A 140 9.91 5.84 -15.36
N ASP A 141 10.43 5.42 -14.21
CA ASP A 141 11.41 4.34 -14.12
C ASP A 141 10.73 2.96 -14.14
N VAL A 142 9.56 2.86 -13.51
CA VAL A 142 8.74 1.64 -13.43
C VAL A 142 7.28 2.00 -13.18
N TYR A 143 6.36 1.14 -13.61
CA TYR A 143 4.97 1.20 -13.14
C TYR A 143 4.82 0.27 -11.96
N TYR A 144 4.30 0.78 -10.86
CA TYR A 144 4.17 0.03 -9.62
C TYR A 144 2.78 0.23 -9.00
N THR A 145 2.15 -0.88 -8.63
CA THR A 145 0.88 -0.88 -7.91
C THR A 145 0.93 -1.83 -6.72
N ILE A 146 0.30 -1.42 -5.62
CA ILE A 146 0.12 -2.18 -4.40
C ILE A 146 -1.37 -2.44 -4.23
N ILE A 147 -1.78 -3.70 -4.30
CA ILE A 147 -3.15 -4.12 -4.03
C ILE A 147 -3.22 -4.54 -2.56
N GLU A 148 -3.94 -3.75 -1.76
CA GLU A 148 -4.13 -4.04 -0.34
C GLU A 148 -5.57 -4.43 -0.02
N SER A 149 -5.76 -5.32 0.94
CA SER A 149 -7.10 -5.71 1.40
C SER A 149 -7.08 -6.23 2.83
N GLU A 150 -8.27 -6.31 3.44
CA GLU A 150 -8.44 -7.05 4.68
C GLU A 150 -8.22 -8.55 4.44
N ARG A 151 -7.61 -9.24 5.40
CA ARG A 151 -7.31 -10.67 5.27
C ARG A 151 -8.55 -11.53 5.01
N SER A 152 -9.71 -11.13 5.50
CA SER A 152 -10.98 -11.82 5.34
C SER A 152 -11.65 -11.61 3.98
N GLU A 153 -11.21 -10.63 3.19
CA GLU A 153 -11.84 -10.25 1.93
C GLU A 153 -11.74 -11.39 0.89
N LYS A 154 -12.72 -11.48 -0.02
CA LYS A 154 -12.70 -12.48 -1.09
C LYS A 154 -11.77 -12.05 -2.23
N THR A 155 -11.22 -13.01 -2.97
CA THR A 155 -10.26 -12.76 -4.07
C THR A 155 -10.92 -12.49 -5.43
N ASN A 156 -12.22 -12.78 -5.60
CA ASN A 156 -12.86 -12.83 -6.92
C ASN A 156 -12.74 -11.55 -7.76
N GLY A 157 -12.91 -10.36 -7.19
CA GLY A 157 -12.80 -9.11 -7.96
C GLY A 157 -11.37 -8.63 -8.18
N ILE A 158 -10.39 -9.21 -7.47
CA ILE A 158 -8.96 -8.89 -7.66
C ILE A 158 -8.50 -9.39 -9.03
N GLU A 159 -9.01 -10.54 -9.49
CA GLU A 159 -8.67 -11.07 -10.81
C GLU A 159 -9.10 -10.11 -11.94
N ASN A 160 -10.32 -9.56 -11.84
CA ASN A 160 -10.82 -8.56 -12.80
C ASN A 160 -9.96 -7.28 -12.77
N LEU A 161 -9.60 -6.79 -11.58
CA LEU A 161 -8.74 -5.64 -11.43
C LEU A 161 -7.38 -5.86 -12.11
N LEU A 162 -6.73 -7.00 -11.84
CA LEU A 162 -5.44 -7.34 -12.44
C LEU A 162 -5.54 -7.46 -13.96
N PHE A 163 -6.62 -8.06 -14.47
CA PHE A 163 -6.86 -8.16 -15.91
C PHE A 163 -6.97 -6.78 -16.57
N ASN A 164 -7.69 -5.86 -15.93
CA ASN A 164 -7.89 -4.49 -16.44
C ASN A 164 -6.59 -3.66 -16.37
N ILE A 165 -5.88 -3.66 -15.24
CA ILE A 165 -4.61 -2.94 -15.09
C ILE A 165 -3.60 -3.41 -16.14
N THR A 166 -3.49 -4.72 -16.36
CA THR A 166 -2.53 -5.28 -17.32
C THR A 166 -2.93 -5.00 -18.77
N ASN A 167 -4.22 -4.93 -19.10
CA ASN A 167 -4.68 -4.49 -20.44
C ASN A 167 -4.30 -3.03 -20.68
N GLU A 168 -4.65 -2.15 -19.73
CA GLU A 168 -4.33 -0.73 -19.82
C GLU A 168 -2.83 -0.50 -19.97
N PHE A 169 -2.03 -1.28 -19.24
CA PHE A 169 -0.58 -1.23 -19.35
C PHE A 169 -0.05 -1.67 -20.71
N ASP A 170 -0.66 -2.69 -21.34
CA ASP A 170 -0.30 -3.10 -22.69
C ASP A 170 -0.58 -1.98 -23.71
N GLU A 171 -1.64 -1.19 -23.52
CA GLU A 171 -2.01 -0.07 -24.40
C GLU A 171 -0.99 1.08 -24.36
N LEU A 172 -0.26 1.24 -23.25
CA LEU A 172 0.82 2.22 -23.14
C LEU A 172 2.00 1.93 -24.08
N ASN A 173 2.13 0.71 -24.60
CA ASN A 173 3.25 0.26 -25.43
C ASN A 173 4.63 0.58 -24.79
N SER A 174 4.70 0.57 -23.46
CA SER A 174 5.90 0.90 -22.71
C SER A 174 6.92 -0.24 -22.74
N LYS A 175 8.21 0.10 -22.71
CA LYS A 175 9.30 -0.86 -22.54
C LYS A 175 9.62 -1.16 -21.06
N LEU A 176 8.94 -0.47 -20.15
CA LEU A 176 9.14 -0.62 -18.71
C LEU A 176 8.38 -1.85 -18.19
N ASN A 177 8.57 -2.16 -16.91
CA ASN A 177 7.83 -3.22 -16.24
C ASN A 177 6.63 -2.66 -15.46
N LEU A 178 5.55 -3.43 -15.41
CA LEU A 178 4.48 -3.27 -14.44
C LEU A 178 4.72 -4.23 -13.28
N ASN A 179 5.12 -3.67 -12.13
CA ASN A 179 5.34 -4.40 -10.89
C ASN A 179 4.07 -4.33 -10.02
N ILE A 180 3.69 -5.47 -9.44
CA ILE A 180 2.46 -5.60 -8.64
C ILE A 180 2.82 -6.24 -7.30
N SER A 181 2.40 -5.61 -6.19
CA SER A 181 2.56 -6.13 -4.84
C SER A 181 1.21 -6.35 -4.18
N PHE A 182 1.14 -7.28 -3.22
CA PHE A 182 -0.09 -7.57 -2.48
C PHE A 182 0.14 -7.44 -0.97
N TRP A 183 -0.67 -6.62 -0.29
CA TRP A 183 -0.43 -6.20 1.09
C TRP A 183 -1.66 -6.41 1.97
N ASN A 184 -1.47 -6.87 3.21
CA ASN A 184 -2.56 -6.90 4.18
C ASN A 184 -2.76 -5.52 4.80
N ILE A 185 -4.00 -5.07 4.90
CA ILE A 185 -4.33 -3.93 5.75
C ILE A 185 -4.13 -4.39 7.20
N PRO A 186 -3.22 -3.76 7.97
CA PRO A 186 -3.04 -4.12 9.36
C PRO A 186 -4.35 -3.90 10.12
N PRO A 187 -4.73 -4.78 11.05
CA PRO A 187 -5.91 -4.55 11.87
C PRO A 187 -5.77 -3.20 12.57
N LEU A 188 -6.86 -2.43 12.60
CA LEU A 188 -6.88 -1.20 13.39
C LEU A 188 -6.50 -1.57 14.83
N PRO A 189 -5.63 -0.78 15.50
CA PRO A 189 -5.36 -1.01 16.90
C PRO A 189 -6.70 -0.98 17.66
N PRO A 190 -6.89 -1.84 18.67
CA PRO A 190 -8.11 -1.80 19.46
C PRO A 190 -8.32 -0.38 19.98
N PRO A 191 -9.57 0.13 20.00
CA PRO A 191 -9.83 1.44 20.55
C PRO A 191 -9.22 1.48 21.96
N PRO A 192 -8.53 2.58 22.34
CA PRO A 192 -8.01 2.69 23.69
C PRO A 192 -9.17 2.44 24.67
N PRO A 193 -8.91 1.79 25.81
CA PRO A 193 -9.92 1.64 26.86
C PRO A 193 -10.59 3.00 27.10
N PRO A 194 -11.91 3.06 27.34
CA PRO A 194 -12.56 4.31 27.70
C PRO A 194 -11.74 4.96 28.81
N GLN A 195 -11.04 6.05 28.49
CA GLN A 195 -10.28 6.76 29.49
C GLN A 195 -11.32 7.27 30.48
N GLU A 196 -11.28 6.76 31.71
CA GLU A 196 -11.90 7.47 32.82
C GLU A 196 -11.39 8.90 32.71
N LYS A 197 -12.31 9.87 32.59
CA LYS A 197 -12.01 11.30 32.72
C LYS A 197 -11.45 11.52 34.12
N SER A 198 -10.21 11.13 34.36
CA SER A 198 -9.39 11.79 35.36
C SER A 198 -9.22 13.21 34.85
N GLU A 199 -9.45 14.19 35.72
CA GLU A 199 -9.10 15.58 35.44
C GLU A 199 -7.57 15.65 35.31
N GLN A 200 -7.06 15.25 34.15
CA GLN A 200 -5.65 15.24 33.85
C GLN A 200 -5.22 16.71 33.80
N LYS A 201 -4.54 17.16 34.85
CA LYS A 201 -4.00 18.52 34.90
C LYS A 201 -2.75 18.58 34.04
N ILE A 202 -2.62 19.66 33.28
CA ILE A 202 -1.42 19.93 32.47
C ILE A 202 -0.21 20.00 33.44
N PRO A 203 0.81 19.14 33.29
CA PRO A 203 1.99 19.17 34.15
C PRO A 203 2.77 20.47 33.94
N GLN A 204 3.36 21.00 35.01
CA GLN A 204 4.04 22.29 35.01
C GLN A 204 5.54 22.10 35.22
N GLY A 205 6.37 22.85 34.48
CA GLY A 205 7.82 22.83 34.61
C GLY A 205 8.55 22.40 33.34
N ILE A 206 9.76 21.86 33.51
CA ILE A 206 10.67 21.48 32.42
C ILE A 206 10.81 19.96 32.39
N PHE A 207 10.58 19.38 31.21
CA PHE A 207 10.58 17.95 30.97
C PHE A 207 11.46 17.59 29.77
N ILE A 208 11.89 16.33 29.72
CA ILE A 208 12.46 15.72 28.52
C ILE A 208 11.42 14.77 27.97
N TYR A 209 10.97 15.02 26.74
CA TYR A 209 10.03 14.21 25.99
C TYR A 209 10.70 13.59 24.77
N GLU A 210 10.10 12.53 24.27
CA GLU A 210 10.47 11.90 23.01
C GLU A 210 9.62 12.46 21.87
N LEU A 211 10.25 12.78 20.76
CA LEU A 211 9.59 13.08 19.49
C LEU A 211 9.43 11.79 18.70
N TYR A 212 8.18 11.37 18.55
CA TYR A 212 7.79 10.29 17.68
C TYR A 212 7.37 10.85 16.32
N PHE A 213 8.16 10.56 15.29
CA PHE A 213 7.88 11.03 13.94
C PHE A 213 6.88 10.09 13.24
N ALA A 214 5.66 10.57 13.09
CA ALA A 214 4.58 9.81 12.46
C ALA A 214 4.86 9.52 10.97
N GLU A 215 5.65 10.39 10.30
CA GLU A 215 6.17 10.15 8.93
C GLU A 215 6.85 8.80 8.78
N PHE A 216 7.56 8.38 9.83
CA PHE A 216 8.42 7.22 9.79
C PHE A 216 7.80 6.01 10.47
N SER A 217 6.55 6.08 10.96
CA SER A 217 5.87 4.96 11.65
C SER A 217 6.78 4.25 12.67
N GLY A 218 7.60 5.00 13.42
CA GLY A 218 8.54 4.47 14.42
C GLY A 218 9.87 3.93 13.88
N ARG A 219 10.26 4.26 12.64
CA ARG A 219 11.50 3.76 12.00
C ARG A 219 12.77 4.59 12.29
N ILE A 220 12.63 5.75 12.92
CA ILE A 220 13.76 6.55 13.44
C ILE A 220 13.69 6.45 14.95
N THR A 221 14.84 6.28 15.60
CA THR A 221 14.94 6.36 17.06
C THR A 221 14.37 7.71 17.50
N ASN A 222 13.42 7.70 18.44
CA ASN A 222 12.81 8.94 18.92
C ASN A 222 13.89 9.91 19.38
N SER A 223 13.76 11.16 18.96
CA SER A 223 14.69 12.22 19.34
C SER A 223 14.21 12.89 20.62
N GLU A 224 15.11 13.15 21.56
CA GLU A 224 14.74 13.83 22.80
C GLU A 224 14.58 15.34 22.58
N CYS A 225 13.47 15.90 23.05
CA CYS A 225 13.23 17.34 23.09
C CYS A 225 13.04 17.82 24.53
N LYS A 226 13.39 19.07 24.76
CA LYS A 226 13.12 19.73 26.03
C LYS A 226 11.80 20.46 25.93
N VAL A 227 10.89 20.15 26.84
CA VAL A 227 9.54 20.70 26.88
C VAL A 227 9.39 21.57 28.12
N ILE A 228 9.03 22.83 27.94
CA ILE A 228 8.79 23.81 29.01
C ILE A 228 7.30 24.12 29.00
N ILE A 229 6.62 23.87 30.12
CA ILE A 229 5.18 24.11 30.28
C ILE A 229 4.96 25.08 31.43
N ASP A 230 4.24 26.16 31.12
CA ASP A 230 3.80 27.18 32.07
C ASP A 230 2.33 27.53 31.78
N GLU A 231 1.47 27.21 32.72
CA GLU A 231 0.00 27.21 32.57
C GLU A 231 -0.44 26.31 31.40
N ASN A 232 -1.02 26.90 30.35
CA ASN A 232 -1.40 26.23 29.11
C ASN A 232 -0.43 26.56 27.97
N LYS A 233 0.71 27.20 28.23
CA LYS A 233 1.71 27.53 27.22
C LYS A 233 2.81 26.49 27.23
N ILE A 234 3.30 26.18 26.03
CA ILE A 234 4.36 25.21 25.83
C ILE A 234 5.44 25.77 24.91
N THR A 235 6.69 25.45 25.21
CA THR A 235 7.82 25.62 24.32
C THR A 235 8.56 24.30 24.20
N VAL A 236 8.75 23.85 22.97
CA VAL A 236 9.49 22.63 22.63
C VAL A 236 10.83 23.06 22.03
N GLU A 237 11.91 22.71 22.70
CA GLU A 237 13.29 23.04 22.30
C GLU A 237 14.05 21.78 21.90
N GLN A 238 14.98 21.96 20.95
CA GLN A 238 15.98 20.95 20.62
C GLN A 238 16.93 20.71 21.80
N THR A 239 17.36 19.46 21.97
CA THR A 239 18.47 19.10 22.85
C THR A 239 19.77 19.01 22.04
N GLU A 240 20.90 18.77 22.70
CA GLU A 240 22.19 18.53 22.02
C GLU A 240 22.15 17.32 21.07
N ASN A 241 21.19 16.40 21.29
CA ASN A 241 21.01 15.17 20.52
C ASN A 241 19.96 15.30 19.39
N THR A 242 19.36 16.48 19.21
CA THR A 242 18.26 16.70 18.27
C THR A 242 18.58 17.90 17.37
N ASN A 243 18.54 17.72 16.05
CA ASN A 243 18.82 18.77 15.06
C ASN A 243 17.85 18.72 13.87
N LEU A 244 16.60 19.04 14.14
CA LEU A 244 15.44 19.09 13.26
C LEU A 244 15.23 20.46 12.61
N THR A 245 15.53 21.55 13.34
CA THR A 245 15.36 22.93 12.84
C THR A 245 16.69 23.69 12.85
N GLY A 246 16.78 24.78 12.07
CA GLY A 246 17.96 25.66 12.05
C GLY A 246 18.15 26.54 13.30
N GLY A 247 17.38 26.31 14.37
CA GLY A 247 17.38 27.10 15.60
C GLY A 247 16.99 26.27 16.82
N LYS A 248 17.04 26.83 18.03
CA LYS A 248 16.81 26.05 19.27
C LYS A 248 15.36 25.66 19.50
N GLU A 249 14.41 26.42 18.97
CA GLU A 249 12.97 26.21 19.15
C GLU A 249 12.42 25.32 18.02
N ILE A 250 11.65 24.30 18.38
CA ILE A 250 10.88 23.44 17.47
C ILE A 250 9.46 23.97 17.37
N PHE A 251 8.85 24.30 18.51
CA PHE A 251 7.47 24.76 18.59
C PHE A 251 7.24 25.65 19.79
N LYS A 252 6.31 26.60 19.64
CA LYS A 252 5.84 27.44 20.73
C LYS A 252 4.38 27.80 20.52
N GLY A 253 3.53 27.41 21.46
CA GLY A 253 2.09 27.60 21.34
C GLY A 253 1.34 27.25 22.61
N LEU A 254 0.14 26.70 22.44
CA LEU A 254 -0.78 26.33 23.49
C LEU A 254 -0.91 24.80 23.63
N ILE A 255 -1.25 24.35 24.83
CA ILE A 255 -1.72 22.99 25.08
C ILE A 255 -3.22 23.04 25.29
N LEU A 256 -3.96 22.42 24.37
CA LEU A 256 -5.42 22.41 24.39
C LEU A 256 -5.97 20.98 24.36
N MET A 257 -7.18 20.79 24.89
CA MET A 257 -7.91 19.53 24.79
C MET A 257 -8.78 19.54 23.54
N HIS A 258 -8.45 18.70 22.55
CA HIS A 258 -9.21 18.56 21.32
C HIS A 258 -10.58 17.87 21.55
N LYS A 259 -11.56 18.08 20.66
CA LYS A 259 -12.89 17.43 20.70
C LYS A 259 -12.83 15.89 20.74
N SER A 260 -11.71 15.29 20.30
CA SER A 260 -11.46 13.85 20.40
C SER A 260 -11.02 13.37 21.79
N GLY A 261 -10.77 14.28 22.74
CA GLY A 261 -10.24 13.97 24.07
C GLY A 261 -8.72 13.78 24.14
N LYS A 262 -7.97 14.22 23.11
CA LYS A 262 -6.50 14.20 23.11
C LYS A 262 -5.94 15.59 23.40
N TRP A 263 -4.79 15.66 24.05
CA TRP A 263 -4.03 16.90 24.19
C TRP A 263 -3.28 17.20 22.90
N ILE A 264 -3.39 18.44 22.43
CA ILE A 264 -2.78 18.92 21.20
C ILE A 264 -1.85 20.11 21.47
N LEU A 265 -0.88 20.27 20.59
CA LEU A 265 -0.03 21.44 20.50
C LEU A 265 -0.64 22.36 19.43
N ALA A 266 -1.18 23.49 19.87
CA ALA A 266 -2.03 24.35 19.05
C ALA A 266 -1.41 25.74 18.88
N ASP A 267 -1.56 26.30 17.69
CA ASP A 267 -1.20 27.69 17.42
C ASP A 267 -2.40 28.62 17.68
N ASP A 268 -3.63 28.10 17.57
CA ASP A 268 -4.88 28.84 17.74
C ASP A 268 -5.87 28.10 18.67
N GLU A 269 -6.70 28.83 19.40
CA GLU A 269 -7.71 28.24 20.30
C GLU A 269 -8.77 27.41 19.54
N ASN A 270 -8.99 27.68 18.25
CA ASN A 270 -9.96 26.96 17.42
C ASN A 270 -9.48 25.56 17.00
N ASP A 271 -8.18 25.25 17.17
CA ASP A 271 -7.61 23.94 16.83
C ASP A 271 -8.26 22.81 17.65
N VAL A 272 -8.92 23.13 18.77
CA VAL A 272 -9.73 22.18 19.55
C VAL A 272 -10.87 21.54 18.74
N ASN A 273 -11.27 22.18 17.64
CA ASN A 273 -12.35 21.73 16.77
C ASN A 273 -11.87 21.21 15.41
N ALA A 274 -10.56 21.13 15.17
CA ALA A 274 -10.02 20.63 13.91
C ALA A 274 -10.59 19.25 13.55
N ASP A 275 -10.76 18.95 12.26
CA ASP A 275 -11.30 17.65 11.86
C ASP A 275 -10.24 16.54 11.92
N GLU A 276 -8.95 16.91 11.85
CA GLU A 276 -7.82 15.99 11.87
C GLU A 276 -6.70 16.52 12.80
N ILE A 277 -6.09 15.62 13.58
CA ILE A 277 -4.96 15.90 14.49
C ILE A 277 -3.96 14.73 14.46
N GLY A 278 -2.69 15.00 14.75
CA GLY A 278 -1.61 14.02 14.74
C GLY A 278 -1.15 13.62 13.33
N GLY A 279 -0.30 12.60 13.23
CA GLY A 279 0.27 12.24 11.94
C GLY A 279 1.11 13.37 11.34
N CYS A 280 0.86 13.66 10.06
CA CYS A 280 1.40 14.81 9.33
C CYS A 280 0.36 15.88 9.06
N THR A 281 -0.54 16.08 10.03
CA THR A 281 -1.33 17.31 10.07
C THR A 281 -0.52 18.42 10.74
N ASP A 282 -1.00 19.66 10.62
CA ASP A 282 -0.38 20.82 11.25
C ASP A 282 -0.58 20.86 12.78
N ILE A 283 -1.26 19.86 13.38
CA ILE A 283 -1.64 19.86 14.80
C ILE A 283 -1.07 18.61 15.51
N PRO A 284 0.11 18.74 16.15
CA PRO A 284 0.77 17.67 16.89
C PRO A 284 0.00 17.21 18.14
N ILE A 285 0.23 15.96 18.55
CA ILE A 285 -0.38 15.37 19.75
C ILE A 285 0.68 15.21 20.85
N ILE A 286 0.32 15.52 22.09
CA ILE A 286 1.17 15.37 23.27
C ILE A 286 0.56 14.37 24.25
N GLU A 287 1.34 13.39 24.69
CA GLU A 287 0.96 12.39 25.70
C GLU A 287 1.81 12.57 26.95
N PHE A 288 1.27 13.28 27.96
CA PHE A 288 2.00 13.62 29.18
C PHE A 288 2.52 12.41 29.95
N ASP A 289 1.71 11.36 30.10
CA ASP A 289 2.06 10.16 30.86
C ASP A 289 3.22 9.39 30.21
N LYS A 290 3.23 9.35 28.87
CA LYS A 290 4.27 8.69 28.08
C LYS A 290 5.47 9.59 27.81
N LYS A 291 5.37 10.88 28.12
CA LYS A 291 6.38 11.88 27.77
C LYS A 291 6.68 11.87 26.27
N LEU A 292 5.64 11.78 25.45
CA LEU A 292 5.74 11.60 24.01
C LEU A 292 5.05 12.76 23.29
N ILE A 293 5.67 13.26 22.23
CA ILE A 293 5.04 14.17 21.27
C ILE A 293 5.04 13.47 19.91
N GLU A 294 3.85 13.27 19.35
CA GLU A 294 3.68 12.81 17.97
C GLU A 294 3.84 14.01 17.04
N TRP A 295 4.85 13.93 16.17
CA TRP A 295 5.31 15.02 15.31
C TRP A 295 5.46 14.55 13.85
N CYS A 296 5.43 15.49 12.92
CA CYS A 296 5.86 15.35 11.53
C CYS A 296 7.10 16.25 11.37
#